data_AF-A0A752S2W0-F1
#
_entry.id   AF-A0A752S2W0-F1
#
_cell.length_a   1.000
_cell.length_b   1.000
_cell.length_c   1.000
_cell.angle_alpha   90.00
_cell.angle_beta   90.00
_cell.angle_gamma   90.00
#
_symmetry.space_group_name_H-M   'P 1'
#
loop_
_entity.id
_entity.type
_entity.pdbx_description
1 polymer ?
#
loop_
_entity_poly.entity_id
_entity_poly.type
_entity_poly.pdbx_seq_one_letter_code
_entity_poly.pdbx_strand_id
1 'polypeptide(L)' 'MALISVRQRLPEPFVKVWVITDSGRRVTGYVKSNGEWYLLCRKVAAENPEVIRWEDDSVSHG' A
#
# COMPACT_ATOMS: atom_id res chain seq x y z
N MET A 1 6.10 3.77 12.46
CA MET A 1 5.67 4.05 11.08
C MET A 1 6.87 4.28 10.17
N ALA A 2 7.15 3.34 9.26
CA ALA A 2 8.20 3.47 8.24
C ALA A 2 7.62 3.37 6.84
N LEU A 3 8.18 4.10 5.88
CA LEU A 3 7.70 4.17 4.51
C LEU A 3 8.53 3.20 3.65
N ILE A 4 7.92 2.08 3.26
CA ILE A 4 8.60 0.96 2.59
C ILE A 4 8.26 0.95 1.10
N SER A 5 9.29 0.84 0.25
CA SER A 5 9.12 0.69 -1.19
C SER A 5 8.55 -0.68 -1.55
N VAL A 6 7.60 -0.74 -2.48
CA VAL A 6 7.06 -2.03 -2.96
C VAL A 6 8.12 -2.91 -3.62
N ARG A 7 9.20 -2.31 -4.14
CA ARG A 7 10.36 -3.02 -4.69
C ARG A 7 11.24 -3.66 -3.62
N GLN A 8 11.17 -3.16 -2.39
CA GLN A 8 11.94 -3.68 -1.26
C GLN A 8 11.20 -4.84 -0.61
N ARG A 9 9.92 -4.64 -0.25
CA ARG A 9 9.03 -5.71 0.23
C ARG A 9 7.57 -5.27 0.12
N LEU A 10 6.68 -6.26 0.09
CA LEU A 10 5.24 -6.08 0.21
C LEU A 10 4.80 -6.27 1.67
N PRO A 11 3.66 -5.68 2.09
CA PRO A 11 3.06 -6.01 3.38
C PRO A 11 2.55 -7.45 3.39
N GLU A 12 2.17 -7.93 4.57
CA GLU A 12 1.46 -9.20 4.68
C GLU A 12 0.14 -9.18 3.88
N PRO A 13 -0.22 -10.27 3.19
CA PRO A 13 -1.47 -10.34 2.45
C PRO A 13 -2.69 -10.02 3.31
N PHE A 14 -3.62 -9.26 2.74
CA PHE A 14 -4.86 -8.81 3.36
C PHE A 14 -4.71 -7.89 4.58
N VAL A 15 -3.47 -7.47 4.92
CA VAL A 15 -3.25 -6.43 5.93
C VAL A 15 -3.48 -5.05 5.31
N LYS A 16 -4.38 -4.28 5.93
CA LYS A 16 -4.70 -2.92 5.50
C LYS A 16 -3.59 -1.96 5.94
N VAL A 17 -2.96 -1.33 4.97
CA VAL A 17 -1.89 -0.35 5.16
C VAL A 17 -2.22 0.96 4.46
N TRP A 18 -1.55 2.04 4.85
CA TRP A 18 -1.50 3.24 4.03
C TRP A 18 -0.57 3.01 2.85
N VAL A 19 -0.98 3.42 1.67
CA VAL A 19 -0.23 3.29 0.43
C VAL A 19 -0.06 4.66 -0.22
N ILE A 20 1.07 4.84 -0.87
CA ILE A 20 1.40 6.03 -1.65
C ILE A 20 1.55 5.60 -3.10
N THR A 21 0.80 6.27 -3.97
CA THR A 21 0.84 6.03 -5.41
C THR A 21 1.88 6.90 -6.11
N ASP A 22 2.22 6.55 -7.35
CA ASP A 22 3.05 7.35 -8.27
C ASP A 22 2.53 8.79 -8.43
N SER A 23 1.21 8.96 -8.43
CA SER A 23 0.53 10.26 -8.49
C SER A 23 0.55 11.04 -7.17
N GLY A 24 1.32 10.58 -6.17
CA GLY A 24 1.47 11.22 -4.86
C GLY A 24 0.25 11.11 -3.96
N ARG A 25 -0.76 10.30 -4.31
CA ARG A 25 -1.98 10.14 -3.50
C ARG A 25 -1.72 9.13 -2.39
N ARG A 26 -2.13 9.50 -1.17
CA ARG A 26 -2.14 8.61 -0.02
C ARG A 26 -3.53 8.03 0.19
N VAL A 27 -3.67 6.72 0.05
CA VAL A 27 -4.94 6.00 0.28
C VAL A 27 -4.69 4.77 1.13
N THR A 28 -5.75 4.08 1.55
CA THR A 28 -5.63 2.76 2.19
C THR A 28 -5.75 1.67 1.14
N GLY A 29 -4.98 0.60 1.32
CA GLY A 29 -4.97 -0.56 0.45
C GLY A 29 -4.45 -1.78 1.17
N TYR A 30 -4.58 -2.94 0.53
CA TYR A 30 -3.93 -4.18 0.95
C TYR A 30 -3.44 -4.92 -0.29
N VAL A 31 -2.44 -5.77 -0.11
CA VAL A 31 -1.99 -6.70 -1.15
C VAL A 31 -2.75 -8.01 -1.00
N LYS A 32 -3.17 -8.63 -2.10
CA LYS A 32 -3.77 -9.97 -2.11
C LYS A 32 -2.66 -11.03 -2.06
N SER A 33 -3.02 -12.29 -1.83
CA SER A 33 -2.08 -13.42 -1.85
C SER A 33 -1.31 -13.59 -3.17
N ASN A 34 -1.83 -13.07 -4.29
CA ASN A 34 -1.19 -13.11 -5.60
C ASN A 34 -0.25 -11.92 -5.87
N GLY A 35 -0.05 -11.03 -4.88
CA GLY A 35 0.80 -9.84 -5.03
C GLY A 35 0.10 -8.63 -5.66
N GLU A 36 -1.17 -8.74 -6.07
CA GLU A 36 -1.92 -7.61 -6.61
C GLU A 36 -2.38 -6.65 -5.50
N TRP A 37 -2.30 -5.36 -5.77
CA TRP A 37 -2.83 -4.33 -4.88
C TRP A 37 -4.34 -4.16 -5.05
N TYR A 38 -5.04 -4.04 -3.92
CA TYR A 38 -6.42 -3.59 -3.85
C TYR A 38 -6.48 -2.25 -3.11
N LEU A 39 -6.86 -1.20 -3.84
CA LEU A 39 -7.04 0.15 -3.27
C LEU A 39 -8.50 0.31 -2.79
N LEU A 40 -8.69 0.70 -1.53
CA LEU A 40 -10.04 0.89 -0.97
C LEU A 40 -10.74 2.12 -1.57
N CYS A 41 -9.96 3.13 -1.97
CA CYS A 41 -10.52 4.33 -2.59
C CYS A 41 -10.81 4.08 -4.08
N ARG A 42 -12.09 3.81 -4.42
CA ARG A 42 -12.52 3.52 -5.80
C ARG A 42 -12.16 4.62 -6.80
N LYS A 43 -12.20 5.90 -6.40
CA LYS A 43 -11.82 7.02 -7.27
C LYS A 43 -10.35 6.93 -7.69
N VAL A 44 -9.48 6.60 -6.75
CA VAL A 44 -8.05 6.43 -7.01
C VAL A 44 -7.81 5.14 -7.77
N ALA A 45 -8.47 4.04 -7.40
CA ALA A 45 -8.37 2.77 -8.13
C ALA A 45 -8.78 2.89 -9.61
N ALA A 46 -9.81 3.69 -9.91
CA ALA A 46 -10.30 3.91 -11.28
C ALA A 46 -9.27 4.60 -12.20
N GLU A 47 -8.28 5.30 -11.64
CA GLU A 47 -7.18 5.90 -12.40
C GLU A 47 -6.06 4.90 -12.70
N ASN A 48 -6.17 3.65 -12.23
CA ASN A 48 -5.13 2.62 -12.30
C ASN A 48 -3.72 3.10 -11.89
N PRO A 49 -3.58 3.73 -10.70
CA PRO A 49 -2.29 4.23 -10.26
C PRO A 49 -1.38 3.09 -9.81
N GLU A 50 -0.07 3.30 -9.92
CA GLU A 50 0.93 2.36 -9.43
C GLU A 50 1.19 2.63 -7.95
N VAL A 51 1.12 1.60 -7.11
CA VAL A 51 1.51 1.70 -5.70
C VAL A 51 3.03 1.63 -5.62
N ILE A 52 3.67 2.72 -5.17
CA ILE A 52 5.13 2.81 -5.09
C ILE A 52 5.66 2.53 -3.67
N ARG A 53 4.88 2.87 -2.64
CA ARG A 53 5.27 2.69 -1.24
C ARG A 53 4.07 2.42 -0.33
N TRP A 54 4.34 1.85 0.84
CA TRP A 54 3.34 1.62 1.89
C TRP A 54 3.91 1.94 3.28
N GLU A 55 3.03 2.25 4.23
CA GLU A 55 3.41 2.55 5.61
C GLU A 55 3.34 1.28 6.46
N ASP A 56 4.48 0.90 7.03
CA ASP A 56 4.63 -0.18 8.00
C ASP A 56 4.40 0.38 9.41
N ASP A 57 3.28 0.00 10.02
CA ASP A 57 2.96 0.36 11.41
C ASP A 57 3.52 -0.65 12.43
N SER A 58 4.06 -1.77 11.95
CA SER A 58 4.70 -2.83 12.75
C SER A 58 5.84 -2.31 13.64
N VAL A 59 6.44 -1.17 13.27
CA VAL A 59 7.53 -0.51 14.03
C VAL A 59 7.04 0.18 15.32
N SER A 60 5.74 0.21 15.60
CA SER A 60 5.18 0.96 16.73
C SER A 60 5.09 0.17 18.06
N HIS A 61 5.48 -1.11 18.09
CA HIS A 61 5.62 -1.90 19.33
C HIS A 61 7.08 -2.32 19.53
N GLY A 62 7.83 -1.50 20.24
CA GLY A 62 9.18 -1.79 20.75
C GLY A 62 9.38 -1.04 22.06
#